data_AF-A0A844EHP2-F1
#
_entry.id   AF-A0A844EHP2-F1
#
_cell.length_a   1.000
_cell.length_b   1.000
_cell.length_c   1.000
_cell.angle_alpha   90.00
_cell.angle_beta   90.00
_cell.angle_gamma   90.00
#
_symmetry.space_group_name_H-M   'P 1'
#
loop_
_entity.id
_entity.type
_entity.pdbx_description
1 polymer ?
#
loop_
_entity_poly.entity_id
_entity_poly.type
_entity_poly.pdbx_seq_one_letter_code
_entity_poly.pdbx_strand_id
1 'polypeptide(L)'
;GMRGLMAAPNGKTMELPVISNFREGLSVLEMFLSSHGARKGMTDTALKTANSGYLTRRLVDVAQDVIIREEDCHTDRGLDVTAITEGNEMIEPLYDRILGRYTMKEV
;
A
#
# COMPACT_ATOMS: atom_id res chain seq x y z
N GLY A 1 4.18 28.87 -2.49
CA GLY A 1 4.94 28.28 -1.38
C GLY A 1 6.06 27.45 -1.94
N MET A 2 7.21 27.39 -1.26
CA MET A 2 8.40 26.65 -1.73
C MET A 2 8.10 25.17 -1.99
N ARG A 3 8.80 24.57 -2.95
CA ARG A 3 8.62 23.14 -3.26
C ARG A 3 9.24 22.22 -2.21
N GLY A 4 10.30 22.66 -1.54
CA GLY A 4 10.89 21.96 -0.40
C GLY A 4 11.94 20.92 -0.80
N LEU A 5 12.11 19.92 0.05
CA LEU A 5 13.16 18.91 -0.07
C LEU A 5 12.79 17.86 -1.13
N MET A 6 13.77 17.46 -1.93
CA MET A 6 13.61 16.45 -2.98
C MET A 6 14.34 15.16 -2.59
N ALA A 7 13.82 14.02 -3.05
CA ALA A 7 14.49 12.74 -2.88
C ALA A 7 15.65 12.61 -3.87
N ALA A 8 16.83 12.25 -3.35
CA ALA A 8 17.97 11.88 -4.16
C ALA A 8 17.75 10.50 -4.83
N PRO A 9 18.47 10.18 -5.92
CA PRO A 9 18.37 8.88 -6.59
C PRO A 9 18.64 7.68 -5.66
N ASN A 10 19.47 7.86 -4.63
CA ASN A 10 19.74 6.85 -3.61
C ASN A 10 18.62 6.70 -2.55
N GLY A 11 17.54 7.49 -2.65
CA GLY A 11 16.41 7.45 -1.72
C GLY A 11 16.57 8.31 -0.46
N LYS A 12 17.73 8.93 -0.24
CA LYS A 12 17.91 9.90 0.85
C LYS A 12 17.28 11.23 0.48
N THR A 13 16.94 12.03 1.49
CA THR A 13 16.54 13.42 1.29
C THR A 13 17.75 14.25 0.88
N MET A 14 17.63 15.06 -0.18
CA MET A 14 18.66 16.02 -0.57
C MET A 14 18.78 17.13 0.48
N GLU A 15 20.00 17.50 0.84
CA GLU A 15 20.27 18.56 1.82
C GLU A 15 19.93 19.97 1.28
N LEU A 16 19.95 20.14 -0.05
CA LEU A 16 19.61 21.40 -0.71
C LEU A 16 18.12 21.43 -1.08
N PRO A 17 17.30 22.31 -0.46
CA PRO A 17 15.89 22.43 -0.80
C PRO A 17 15.68 23.24 -2.08
N VAL A 18 14.55 22.98 -2.76
CA VAL A 18 14.03 23.83 -3.84
C VAL A 18 13.22 24.96 -3.20
N ILE A 19 13.74 26.17 -3.27
CA ILE A 19 13.17 27.36 -2.61
C ILE A 19 12.07 27.95 -3.49
N SER A 20 12.30 27.96 -4.80
CA SER A 20 11.35 28.52 -5.77
C SER A 20 10.08 27.67 -5.87
N ASN A 21 9.03 28.27 -6.42
CA ASN A 21 7.73 27.62 -6.61
C ASN A 21 7.29 27.67 -8.08
N PHE A 22 6.31 26.85 -8.46
CA PHE A 22 5.89 26.74 -9.87
C PHE A 22 5.35 28.04 -10.48
N ARG A 23 4.88 28.99 -9.66
CA ARG A 23 4.40 30.31 -10.14
C ARG A 23 5.56 31.26 -10.43
N GLU A 24 6.61 31.25 -9.61
CA GLU A 24 7.83 32.06 -9.79
C GLU A 24 8.79 31.45 -10.82
N GLY A 25 8.64 30.16 -11.12
CA GLY A 25 9.54 29.41 -11.98
C GLY A 25 10.68 28.77 -11.20
N LEU A 26 11.36 27.81 -11.83
CA LEU A 26 12.49 27.08 -11.23
C LEU A 26 13.77 27.50 -11.95
N SER A 27 14.84 27.72 -11.19
CA SER A 27 16.17 27.85 -11.79
C SER A 27 16.59 26.55 -12.47
N VAL A 28 17.59 26.62 -13.37
CA VAL A 28 18.10 25.44 -14.09
C VAL A 28 18.54 24.34 -13.13
N LEU A 29 19.20 24.71 -12.02
CA LEU A 29 19.63 23.77 -10.99
C LEU A 29 18.45 23.14 -10.25
N GLU A 30 17.46 23.93 -9.84
CA GLU A 30 16.26 23.41 -9.13
C GLU A 30 15.42 22.49 -10.03
N MET A 31 15.30 22.80 -11.31
CA MET A 31 14.64 21.93 -12.29
C MET A 31 15.42 20.62 -12.49
N PHE A 32 16.75 20.68 -12.55
CA PHE A 32 17.59 19.49 -12.66
C PHE A 32 17.47 18.56 -11.44
N LEU A 33 17.50 19.13 -10.24
CA LEU A 33 17.28 18.39 -8.99
C LEU A 33 15.88 17.76 -8.96
N SER A 34 14.86 18.52 -9.37
CA SER A 34 13.48 18.03 -9.44
C SER A 34 13.31 16.87 -10.41
N SER A 35 14.04 16.86 -11.52
CA SER A 35 13.90 15.86 -12.57
C SER A 35 14.36 14.47 -12.12
N HIS A 36 15.37 14.41 -11.26
CA HIS A 36 15.89 13.14 -10.72
C HIS A 36 14.86 12.42 -9.85
N GLY A 37 14.26 13.14 -8.89
CA GLY A 37 13.21 12.60 -8.03
C GLY A 37 11.99 12.14 -8.82
N ALA A 38 11.56 12.95 -9.79
CA ALA A 38 10.42 12.61 -10.66
C ALA A 38 10.68 11.36 -11.51
N ARG A 39 11.86 11.26 -12.14
CA ARG A 39 12.24 10.09 -12.96
C ARG A 39 12.30 8.81 -12.13
N LYS A 40 12.90 8.86 -10.93
CA LYS A 40 12.93 7.71 -10.03
C LYS A 40 11.51 7.29 -9.64
N GLY A 41 10.66 8.24 -9.26
CA GLY A 41 9.26 7.94 -8.92
C GLY A 41 8.50 7.24 -10.05
N MET A 42 8.68 7.69 -11.30
CA MET A 42 8.06 7.03 -12.46
C MET A 42 8.58 5.60 -12.66
N THR A 43 9.90 5.40 -12.60
CA THR A 43 10.50 4.07 -12.74
C THR A 43 10.05 3.14 -11.61
N ASP A 44 10.05 3.62 -10.36
CA ASP A 44 9.63 2.84 -9.20
C ASP A 44 8.15 2.46 -9.31
N THR A 45 7.29 3.37 -9.78
CA THR A 45 5.89 3.05 -10.06
C THR A 45 5.78 1.97 -11.12
N ALA A 46 6.49 2.09 -12.24
CA ALA A 46 6.45 1.08 -13.30
C ALA A 46 6.92 -0.31 -12.80
N LEU A 47 7.99 -0.36 -12.01
CA LEU A 47 8.48 -1.59 -11.40
C LEU A 47 7.47 -2.17 -10.41
N LYS A 48 6.86 -1.33 -9.57
CA LYS A 48 5.82 -1.76 -8.62
C LYS A 48 4.59 -2.30 -9.35
N THR A 49 4.16 -1.66 -10.45
CA THR A 49 3.07 -2.16 -11.30
C THR A 49 3.36 -3.56 -11.83
N ALA A 50 4.57 -3.81 -12.33
CA ALA A 50 4.98 -5.13 -12.80
C ALA A 50 4.97 -6.17 -11.66
N ASN A 51 5.47 -5.80 -10.47
CA ASN A 51 5.49 -6.69 -9.31
C ASN A 51 4.07 -7.03 -8.80
N SER A 52 3.17 -6.04 -8.77
CA SER A 52 1.77 -6.27 -8.41
C SER A 52 1.05 -7.19 -9.40
N GLY A 53 1.31 -7.02 -10.71
CA GLY A 53 0.80 -7.94 -11.75
C GLY A 53 1.36 -9.36 -11.60
N TYR A 54 2.63 -9.49 -11.25
CA TYR A 54 3.24 -10.79 -10.99
C TYR A 54 2.65 -11.48 -9.75
N LEU A 55 2.47 -10.73 -8.67
CA LEU A 55 1.90 -11.24 -7.43
C LEU A 55 0.45 -11.71 -7.63
N THR A 56 -0.37 -10.89 -8.30
CA THR A 56 -1.76 -11.26 -8.62
C THR A 56 -1.83 -12.52 -9.47
N ARG A 57 -0.98 -12.66 -10.49
CA ARG A 57 -0.88 -13.91 -11.27
C ARG A 57 -0.57 -15.12 -10.39
N ARG A 58 0.43 -15.02 -9.51
CA ARG A 58 0.79 -16.11 -8.60
C ARG A 58 -0.32 -16.46 -7.61
N LEU A 59 -1.03 -15.47 -7.08
CA LEU A 59 -2.15 -15.70 -6.17
C LEU A 59 -3.30 -16.42 -6.89
N VAL A 60 -3.60 -16.03 -8.13
CA VAL A 60 -4.59 -16.72 -8.96
C VAL A 60 -4.16 -18.15 -9.27
N ASP A 61 -2.90 -18.37 -9.66
CA ASP A 61 -2.38 -19.72 -9.96
C ASP A 61 -2.55 -20.69 -8.76
N VAL A 62 -2.44 -20.19 -7.52
CA VAL A 62 -2.62 -21.00 -6.28
C VAL A 62 -4.09 -21.19 -5.92
N ALA A 63 -4.93 -20.18 -6.14
CA ALA A 63 -6.32 -20.17 -5.70
C ALA A 63 -7.33 -20.59 -6.78
N GLN A 64 -6.90 -20.87 -8.02
CA GLN A 64 -7.78 -21.15 -9.16
C GLN A 64 -8.77 -22.30 -8.92
N ASP A 65 -8.39 -23.28 -8.09
CA ASP A 65 -9.18 -24.48 -7.83
C ASP A 65 -10.03 -24.37 -6.54
N VAL A 66 -10.10 -23.18 -5.92
CA VAL A 66 -10.93 -22.92 -4.74
C VAL A 66 -12.35 -22.57 -5.17
N ILE A 67 -13.21 -23.59 -5.22
CA ILE A 67 -14.61 -23.47 -5.66
C ILE A 67 -15.53 -23.92 -4.51
N ILE A 68 -16.57 -23.13 -4.22
CA ILE A 68 -17.61 -23.48 -3.23
C ILE A 68 -18.46 -24.62 -3.81
N ARG A 69 -18.49 -25.77 -3.13
CA ARG A 69 -19.19 -27.00 -3.59
C ARG A 69 -20.37 -27.42 -2.72
N GLU A 70 -20.42 -26.93 -1.49
CA GLU A 70 -21.43 -27.29 -0.49
C GLU A 70 -21.78 -26.05 0.36
N GLU A 71 -22.98 -26.03 0.92
CA GLU A 71 -23.47 -24.91 1.74
C GLU A 71 -22.93 -24.96 3.18
N ASP A 72 -22.80 -26.15 3.75
CA ASP A 72 -22.26 -26.36 5.10
C ASP A 72 -21.35 -27.59 5.13
N CYS A 73 -20.11 -27.41 5.59
CA CYS A 73 -19.12 -28.48 5.77
C CYS A 73 -19.17 -29.10 7.18
N HIS A 74 -20.07 -28.60 8.05
CA HIS A 74 -20.29 -29.02 9.43
C HIS A 74 -19.03 -29.03 10.31
N THR A 75 -18.05 -28.15 10.02
CA THR A 75 -16.82 -28.09 10.81
C THR A 75 -17.06 -27.43 12.17
N ASP A 76 -16.42 -27.99 13.20
CA ASP A 76 -16.32 -27.44 14.55
C ASP A 76 -15.03 -26.64 14.76
N ARG A 77 -14.41 -26.15 13.69
CA ARG A 77 -13.17 -25.36 13.76
C ARG A 77 -13.44 -23.93 13.31
N GLY A 78 -12.87 -22.98 14.05
CA GLY A 78 -12.97 -21.55 13.77
C GLY A 78 -11.71 -20.82 14.20
N LEU A 79 -11.72 -19.50 14.02
CA LEU A 79 -10.65 -18.60 14.47
C LEU A 79 -11.27 -17.53 15.37
N ASP A 80 -10.60 -17.22 16.47
CA ASP A 80 -10.98 -16.11 17.33
C ASP A 80 -10.62 -14.78 16.64
N VAL A 81 -11.62 -13.90 16.48
CA VAL A 81 -11.47 -12.61 15.82
C VAL A 81 -11.68 -11.48 16.83
N THR A 82 -10.71 -10.57 16.90
CA THR A 82 -10.72 -9.40 17.79
C THR A 82 -10.47 -8.11 17.00
N ALA A 83 -10.73 -6.94 17.58
CA ALA A 83 -10.28 -5.69 16.97
C ALA A 83 -8.74 -5.66 16.85
N ILE A 84 -8.22 -5.07 15.77
CA ILE A 84 -6.77 -4.88 15.60
C ILE A 84 -6.39 -3.56 16.25
N THR A 85 -5.54 -3.65 17.28
CA THR A 85 -5.05 -2.49 18.04
C THR A 85 -3.52 -2.48 18.04
N GLU A 86 -2.92 -1.33 17.82
CA GLU A 86 -1.48 -1.11 17.98
C GLU A 86 -1.28 -0.07 19.10
N GLY A 87 -0.86 -0.56 20.27
CA GLY A 87 -0.82 0.27 21.48
C GLY A 87 -2.21 0.76 21.89
N ASN A 88 -2.39 2.09 21.92
CA ASN A 88 -3.67 2.74 22.23
C ASN A 88 -4.50 3.10 20.99
N GLU A 89 -3.99 2.85 19.79
CA GLU A 89 -4.68 3.18 18.56
C GLU A 89 -5.44 1.95 18.03
N MET A 90 -6.74 2.13 17.78
CA MET A 90 -7.54 1.13 17.09
C MET A 90 -7.34 1.28 15.59
N ILE A 91 -6.68 0.30 14.97
CA ILE A 91 -6.42 0.29 13.53
C ILE A 91 -7.66 -0.17 12.78
N GLU A 92 -8.29 -1.26 13.25
CA GLU A 92 -9.48 -1.84 12.61
C GLU A 92 -10.46 -2.36 13.68
N PRO A 93 -11.71 -1.88 13.69
CA PRO A 93 -12.71 -2.31 14.67
C PRO A 93 -13.16 -3.75 14.41
N LEU A 94 -13.68 -4.41 15.46
CA LEU A 94 -14.19 -5.78 15.34
C LEU A 94 -15.31 -5.89 14.30
N TYR A 95 -16.19 -4.88 14.21
CA TYR A 95 -17.33 -4.87 13.29
C TYR A 95 -16.91 -5.11 11.83
N ASP A 96 -15.89 -4.39 11.35
CA ASP A 96 -15.41 -4.50 9.97
C ASP A 96 -14.81 -5.88 9.68
N ARG A 97 -14.22 -6.53 10.69
CA ARG A 97 -13.61 -7.86 10.55
C ARG A 97 -14.62 -9.00 10.51
N ILE A 98 -15.77 -8.84 11.18
CA ILE A 98 -16.80 -9.90 11.28
C ILE A 98 -17.92 -9.77 10.25
N LEU A 99 -18.03 -8.63 9.56
CA LEU A 99 -19.06 -8.41 8.56
C LEU A 99 -19.01 -9.49 7.46
N GLY A 100 -20.14 -10.19 7.25
CA GLY A 100 -20.27 -11.25 6.25
C GLY A 100 -19.67 -12.61 6.65
N ARG A 101 -19.22 -12.78 7.91
CA ARG A 101 -18.77 -14.08 8.45
C ARG A 101 -19.85 -14.74 9.30
N TYR A 102 -19.77 -16.06 9.44
CA TYR A 102 -20.65 -16.86 10.31
C TYR A 102 -20.00 -17.15 11.66
N THR A 103 -20.80 -17.15 12.73
CA THR A 103 -20.37 -17.53 14.07
C THR A 103 -20.24 -19.04 14.19
N MET A 104 -19.12 -19.51 14.74
CA MET A 104 -18.89 -20.94 14.98
C MET A 104 -19.68 -21.45 16.20
N LYS A 105 -19.81 -20.62 17.24
CA LYS A 105 -20.54 -20.91 18.48
C LYS A 105 -21.51 -19.78 18.75
N GLU A 106 -22.52 -20.07 19.57
CA GLU A 106 -23.37 -19.04 20.16
C GLU A 106 -22.49 -18.05 20.95
N VAL A 107 -22.70 -16.76 20.71
CA VAL A 107 -21.89 -15.64 21.22
C VAL A 107 -22.50 -15.09 22.49
#